data_AF-A0A285P3P9-F1
#
_entry.id   AF-A0A285P3P9-F1
#
_cell.length_a   1.000
_cell.length_b   1.000
_cell.length_c   1.000
_cell.angle_alpha   90.00
_cell.angle_beta   90.00
_cell.angle_gamma   90.00
#
_symmetry.space_group_name_H-M   'P 1'
#
loop_
_entity.id
_entity.type
_entity.pdbx_description
1 polymer ?
#
loop_
_entity_poly.entity_id
_entity_poly.type
_entity_poly.pdbx_seq_one_letter_code
_entity_poly.pdbx_strand_id
1 'polypeptide(L)' 'MFKVIAVDSNQVKLEFASKDGKNFTFETYEEAESFMQEVKAKDTLPERYRVLIKKID' A
#
# COMPACT_ATOMS: atom_id res chain seq x y z
N MET A 1 -11.59 -7.07 4.14
CA MET A 1 -11.05 -5.75 3.71
C MET A 1 -9.64 -5.95 3.16
N PHE A 2 -9.09 -4.95 2.47
CA PHE A 2 -7.76 -4.99 1.86
C PHE A 2 -6.95 -3.77 2.28
N LYS A 3 -5.63 -3.88 2.24
CA LYS A 3 -4.71 -2.73 2.36
C LYS A 3 -3.59 -2.86 1.36
N VAL A 4 -3.04 -1.72 0.98
CA VAL A 4 -1.79 -1.66 0.24
C VAL A 4 -0.65 -1.50 1.24
N ILE A 5 0.43 -2.26 1.07
CA ILE A 5 1.65 -2.18 1.87
C ILE A 5 2.85 -2.09 0.96
N ALA A 6 3.93 -1.45 1.42
CA ALA A 6 5.22 -1.49 0.76
C ALA A 6 6.18 -2.33 1.59
N VAL A 7 6.96 -3.21 0.95
CA VAL A 7 7.91 -4.10 1.63
C VAL A 7 9.28 -3.99 0.98
N ASP A 8 10.32 -3.78 1.76
CA ASP A 8 11.70 -3.79 1.26
C ASP A 8 12.34 -5.19 1.32
N SER A 9 13.57 -5.29 0.81
CA SER A 9 14.37 -6.52 0.81
C SER A 9 14.67 -7.07 2.21
N ASN A 10 14.64 -6.23 3.25
CA ASN A 10 14.85 -6.58 4.64
C ASN A 10 13.53 -6.93 5.36
N GLN A 11 12.43 -7.06 4.62
CA GLN A 11 11.08 -7.29 5.12
C GLN A 11 10.52 -6.15 5.99
N VAL A 12 11.08 -4.94 5.89
CA VAL A 12 10.50 -3.74 6.51
C VAL A 12 9.20 -3.41 5.78
N LYS A 13 8.10 -3.33 6.55
CA LYS A 13 6.76 -3.06 6.03
C LYS A 13 6.38 -1.62 6.32
N LEU A 14 5.93 -0.91 5.28
CA LEU A 14 5.30 0.39 5.40
C LEU A 14 3.81 0.24 5.11
N GLU A 15 3.00 0.79 6.01
CA GLU A 15 1.57 0.93 5.82
C GLU A 15 1.27 2.36 5.37
N PHE A 16 0.39 2.50 4.39
CA PHE A 16 -0.04 3.82 3.95
C PHE A 16 -1.10 4.33 4.92
N ALA A 17 -0.88 5.51 5.48
CA ALA A 17 -1.82 6.18 6.36
C ALA A 17 -2.34 7.48 5.70
N SER A 18 -3.60 7.80 5.97
CA SER A 18 -4.20 9.09 5.65
C SER A 18 -3.56 10.20 6.48
N LYS A 19 -3.85 11.47 6.14
CA LYS A 19 -3.38 12.64 6.90
C LYS A 19 -3.80 12.60 8.38
N ASP A 20 -4.88 11.91 8.69
CA ASP A 20 -5.41 11.75 10.05
C ASP A 20 -4.76 10.58 10.81
N GLY A 21 -3.72 9.95 10.24
CA GLY A 21 -3.00 8.82 10.83
C GLY A 21 -3.75 7.49 10.77
N LYS A 22 -4.87 7.41 10.03
CA LYS A 22 -5.61 6.16 9.84
C LYS A 22 -5.04 5.39 8.65
N ASN A 23 -4.81 4.09 8.82
CA ASN A 23 -4.36 3.24 7.73
C ASN A 23 -5.39 3.22 6.60
N PHE A 24 -4.92 3.29 5.35
CA PHE A 24 -5.77 3.09 4.18
C PHE A 24 -6.22 1.63 4.12
N THR A 25 -7.53 1.45 4.21
CA THR A 25 -8.21 0.18 4.03
C THR A 25 -9.27 0.31 2.95
N PHE A 26 -9.38 -0.72 2.13
CA PHE A 26 -10.28 -0.78 0.98
C PHE A 26 -11.26 -1.95 1.18
N GLU A 27 -12.49 -1.80 0.73
CA GLU A 27 -13.49 -2.85 0.86
C GLU A 27 -13.24 -3.95 -0.17
N THR A 28 -12.86 -3.55 -1.38
CA THR A 28 -12.59 -4.45 -2.50
C THR A 28 -11.11 -4.50 -2.88
N TYR A 29 -10.74 -5.56 -3.60
CA TYR A 29 -9.40 -5.70 -4.16
C TYR A 29 -9.13 -4.65 -5.26
N GLU A 30 -10.15 -4.34 -6.08
CA GLU A 30 -10.06 -3.39 -7.20
C GLU A 30 -9.76 -1.96 -6.72
N GLU A 31 -10.34 -1.56 -5.59
CA GLU A 31 -10.04 -0.29 -4.93
C GLU A 31 -8.58 -0.23 -4.45
N ALA A 32 -8.10 -1.30 -3.82
CA ALA A 32 -6.71 -1.41 -3.39
C ALA A 32 -5.73 -1.42 -4.57
N GLU A 33 -6.10 -2.06 -5.68
CA GLU A 33 -5.29 -2.08 -6.90
C GLU A 33 -5.20 -0.70 -7.55
N SER A 34 -6.31 0.03 -7.63
CA SER A 34 -6.33 1.40 -8.14
C SER A 34 -5.38 2.30 -7.35
N PHE A 35 -5.43 2.23 -6.00
CA PHE A 35 -4.51 2.97 -5.14
C PHE A 35 -3.05 2.54 -5.32
N MET A 36 -2.79 1.24 -5.46
CA MET A 36 -1.43 0.74 -5.74
C MET A 36 -0.86 1.31 -7.04
N GLN A 37 -1.67 1.40 -8.10
CA GLN A 37 -1.25 1.99 -9.37
C GLN A 37 -0.92 3.47 -9.22
N GLU A 38 -1.74 4.23 -8.48
CA GLU A 38 -1.43 5.63 -8.18
C GLU A 38 -0.10 5.80 -7.43
N VAL A 39 0.16 4.98 -6.42
CA VAL A 39 1.40 5.03 -5.63
C VAL A 39 2.62 4.75 -6.51
N LYS A 40 2.51 3.78 -7.43
CA LYS A 40 3.58 3.47 -8.40
C LYS A 40 3.78 4.60 -9.41
N ALA A 41 2.69 5.20 -9.90
CA ALA A 41 2.74 6.28 -10.88
C ALA A 41 3.35 7.57 -10.31
N LYS A 42 3.15 7.84 -9.02
CA LYS A 42 3.68 9.03 -8.34
C LYS A 42 5.14 8.91 -7.90
N ASP A 43 5.79 7.76 -8.16
CA ASP A 43 7.16 7.43 -7.73
C ASP A 43 7.40 7.77 -6.25
N THR A 44 6.35 7.58 -5.44
CA THR A 44 6.32 8.03 -4.04
C THR A 44 7.20 7.21 -3.11
N LEU A 45 7.74 6.10 -3.61
CA LEU A 45 8.51 5.13 -2.85
C LEU A 45 9.87 4.89 -3.48
N PRO A 46 10.94 4.77 -2.68
CA PRO A 46 12.24 4.35 -3.18
C PRO A 46 12.16 2.98 -3.88
N GLU A 47 12.94 2.77 -4.94
CA GLU A 47 12.93 1.54 -5.77
C GLU A 47 13.10 0.24 -4.97
N ARG A 48 13.75 0.28 -3.80
CA ARG A 48 13.92 -0.88 -2.93
C ARG A 48 12.61 -1.44 -2.36
N TYR A 49 11.53 -0.67 -2.42
CA TYR A 49 10.22 -1.07 -1.90
C TYR A 49 9.35 -1.66 -2.99
N ARG A 50 8.82 -2.84 -2.72
CA ARG A 50 7.78 -3.49 -3.53
C ARG A 50 6.42 -3.25 -2.91
N VAL A 51 5.49 -2.70 -3.70
CA VAL A 51 4.11 -2.49 -3.28
C VAL A 51 3.28 -3.76 -3.50
N LEU A 52 2.50 -4.15 -2.50
CA LEU A 52 1.68 -5.36 -2.46
C LEU A 52 0.30 -5.05 -1.87
N ILE A 53 -0.72 -5.80 -2.31
CA ILE A 53 -2.05 -5.77 -1.69
C ILE A 53 -2.13 -6.93 -0.70
N LYS A 54 -2.58 -6.65 0.53
CA LYS A 54 -2.78 -7.63 1.59
C LYS A 54 -4.24 -7.64 2.01
N LYS A 55 -4.83 -8.83 2.09
CA LYS A 55 -6.14 -9.05 2.71
C LYS A 55 -6.03 -8.89 4.23
N ILE A 56 -7.01 -8.20 4.81
CA ILE A 56 -7.21 -8.04 6.24
C ILE A 56 -8.35 -8.97 6.63
N ASP A 57 -8.08 -9.86 7.58
CA ASP A 57 -9.08 -10.67 8.30
C ASP A 57 -9.69 -9.88 9.45
#